data_AF-A0A916LKV1-F1
#
_entry.id   AF-A0A916LKV1-F1
#
_cell.length_a   1.000
_cell.length_b   1.000
_cell.length_c   1.000
_cell.angle_alpha   90.00
_cell.angle_beta   90.00
_cell.angle_gamma   90.00
#
_symmetry.space_group_name_H-M   'P 1'
#
loop_
_entity.id
_entity.type
_entity.pdbx_description
1 polymer ?
#
loop_
_entity_poly.entity_id
_entity_poly.type
_entity_poly.pdbx_seq_one_letter_code
_entity_poly.pdbx_strand_id
1 'polypeptide(L)' 'MIRDEINGEERTFHWRSKYPMSTYLIAFATSEYITFSDWYRKVSNPSDSIEIKYYVWREDSSKAVLAFRNVVDMMT' A
#
# COMPACT_ATOMS: atom_id res chain seq x y z
N MET A 1 -4.49 -4.41 8.79
CA MET A 1 -5.92 -4.71 8.75
C MET A 1 -6.31 -5.51 9.98
N ILE A 2 -7.43 -5.23 10.63
CA ILE A 2 -7.92 -5.97 11.80
C ILE A 2 -9.13 -6.82 11.43
N ARG A 3 -10.08 -6.29 10.65
CA ARG A 3 -11.30 -7.00 10.24
C ARG A 3 -11.69 -6.68 8.80
N ASP A 4 -12.30 -7.66 8.15
CA ASP A 4 -12.94 -7.63 6.85
C ASP A 4 -14.35 -8.18 7.02
N GLU A 5 -15.37 -7.38 6.75
CA GLU A 5 -16.77 -7.77 6.93
C GLU A 5 -17.52 -7.54 5.63
N ILE A 6 -18.27 -8.55 5.15
CA ILE A 6 -19.08 -8.47 3.94
C ILE A 6 -20.54 -8.61 4.35
N ASN A 7 -21.33 -7.57 4.08
CA ASN A 7 -22.76 -7.51 4.38
C ASN A 7 -23.52 -7.22 3.08
N GLY A 8 -23.97 -8.28 2.41
CA GLY A 8 -24.62 -8.15 1.10
C GLY A 8 -23.67 -7.56 0.05
N GLU A 9 -24.00 -6.38 -0.46
CA GLU A 9 -23.19 -5.65 -1.46
C GLU A 9 -22.12 -4.74 -0.82
N GLU A 10 -22.13 -4.59 0.50
CA GLU A 10 -21.17 -3.75 1.22
C GLU A 10 -20.00 -4.58 1.76
N ARG A 11 -18.78 -4.02 1.67
CA ARG A 11 -17.58 -4.59 2.30
C ARG A 11 -16.89 -3.53 3.16
N THR A 12 -16.69 -3.85 4.43
CA THR A 12 -16.17 -2.94 5.44
C THR A 12 -14.80 -3.42 5.93
N PHE A 13 -13.82 -2.51 5.90
CA PHE A 13 -12.46 -2.78 6.35
C PHE A 13 -12.13 -2.00 7.63
N HIS A 14 -11.67 -2.71 8.66
CA HIS A 14 -11.23 -2.08 9.90
C HIS A 14 -9.70 -2.04 10.00
N TRP A 15 -9.15 -0.85 10.23
CA TRP A 15 -7.72 -0.59 10.34
C TRP A 15 -7.38 0.10 11.66
N ARG A 16 -6.16 -0.14 12.17
CA ARG A 16 -5.62 0.52 13.37
C ARG A 16 -4.13 0.71 13.21
N SER A 17 -3.65 1.93 13.47
CA SER A 17 -2.24 2.20 13.66
C SER A 17 -1.80 1.80 15.07
N LYS A 18 -0.58 1.26 15.20
CA LYS A 18 0.03 0.96 16.51
C LYS A 18 0.63 2.20 17.18
N TYR A 19 0.90 3.25 16.41
CA TYR A 19 1.59 4.45 16.88
C TYR A 19 0.66 5.67 16.79
N PRO A 20 0.70 6.57 17.79
CA PRO A 20 0.00 7.85 17.72
C PRO A 20 0.47 8.64 16.50
N MET A 21 -0.48 9.26 15.81
CA MET A 21 -0.22 10.12 14.65
C MET A 21 -1.07 11.37 14.77
N SER A 22 -0.57 12.48 14.24
CA SER A 22 -1.36 13.71 14.11
C SER A 22 -2.51 13.49 13.12
N THR A 23 -3.62 14.19 13.31
CA THR A 23 -4.85 14.02 12.52
C THR A 23 -4.68 14.32 11.03
N TYR A 24 -3.71 15.17 10.65
CA TYR A 24 -3.43 15.50 9.25
C TYR A 24 -2.74 14.36 8.48
N LEU A 25 -2.23 13.33 9.16
CA LEU A 25 -1.64 12.14 8.54
C LEU A 25 -2.68 11.06 8.24
N ILE A 26 -3.94 11.28 8.62
CA ILE A 26 -5.03 10.35 8.34
C ILE A 26 -5.45 10.52 6.88
N ALA A 27 -5.33 9.46 6.10
CA ALA A 27 -5.77 9.40 4.71
C ALA A 27 -6.53 8.10 4.44
N PHE A 28 -7.60 8.18 3.65
CA PHE A 28 -8.32 7.03 3.13
C PHE A 28 -8.62 7.24 1.65
N ALA A 29 -8.57 6.16 0.88
CA ALA A 29 -8.95 6.14 -0.53
C ALA A 29 -9.70 4.84 -0.80
N THR A 30 -10.77 4.93 -1.59
CA THR A 30 -11.64 3.81 -1.92
C THR A 30 -12.06 3.96 -3.38
N SER A 31 -11.69 2.98 -4.19
CA SER A 31 -12.03 2.88 -5.61
C SER A 31 -11.53 1.56 -6.19
N GLU A 32 -11.73 1.38 -7.49
CA GLU A 32 -11.18 0.26 -8.25
C GLU A 32 -9.76 0.58 -8.74
N TYR A 33 -8.77 0.01 -8.08
CA TYR A 33 -7.35 0.17 -8.45
C TYR A 33 -6.79 -1.10 -9.10
N ILE A 34 -5.88 -0.91 -10.04
CA ILE A 34 -4.92 -1.95 -10.40
C ILE A 34 -3.81 -1.92 -9.35
N THR A 35 -3.41 -3.10 -8.88
CA THR A 35 -2.37 -3.22 -7.85
C THR A 35 -1.20 -4.06 -8.34
N PHE A 36 -0.01 -3.66 -7.93
CA PHE A 36 1.21 -4.43 -8.04
C PHE A 36 2.12 -4.09 -6.85
N SER A 37 3.14 -4.91 -6.61
CA SER A 37 4.00 -4.75 -5.44
C SER A 37 5.47 -4.93 -5.81
N ASP A 38 6.30 -4.10 -5.20
CA ASP A 38 7.73 -4.34 -5.05
C ASP A 38 8.03 -4.83 -3.63
N TRP A 39 9.24 -5.38 -3.44
CA TRP A 39 9.68 -5.89 -2.15
C TRP A 39 11.04 -5.30 -1.79
N TYR A 40 11.06 -4.43 -0.78
CA TYR A 40 12.30 -3.96 -0.18
C TYR A 40 12.81 -5.00 0.82
N ARG A 41 14.06 -5.42 0.68
CA ARG A 41 14.72 -6.33 1.63
C ARG A 41 15.67 -5.52 2.52
N LYS A 42 15.53 -5.64 3.83
CA LYS A 42 16.37 -4.88 4.77
C LYS A 42 17.82 -5.31 4.66
N VAL A 43 18.73 -4.33 4.66
CA VAL A 43 20.19 -4.57 4.64
C VAL A 43 20.64 -5.33 5.90
N SER A 44 20.05 -5.02 7.05
CA SER A 44 20.40 -5.64 8.34
C SER A 44 19.89 -7.07 8.50
N ASN A 45 18.79 -7.42 7.83
CA ASN A 45 18.23 -8.76 7.84
C ASN A 45 17.54 -9.08 6.49
N PRO A 46 18.21 -9.80 5.58
CA PRO A 46 17.66 -10.14 4.27
C PRO A 46 16.38 -11.00 4.29
N SER A 47 16.08 -11.64 5.43
CA SER A 47 14.83 -12.41 5.64
C SER A 47 13.63 -11.53 5.99
N ASP A 48 13.86 -10.26 6.35
CA ASP A 48 12.82 -9.28 6.63
C ASP A 48 12.60 -8.40 5.41
N SER A 49 11.38 -8.42 4.87
CA SER A 49 11.00 -7.67 3.67
C SER A 49 9.76 -6.82 3.92
N ILE A 50 9.78 -5.61 3.38
CA ILE A 50 8.65 -4.69 3.40
C ILE A 50 8.01 -4.72 2.01
N GLU A 51 6.72 -5.04 1.97
CA GLU A 51 5.92 -4.91 0.75
C GLU A 51 5.67 -3.43 0.47
N ILE A 52 6.04 -2.99 -0.74
CA ILE A 52 5.68 -1.68 -1.27
C ILE A 52 4.55 -1.92 -2.27
N LYS A 53 3.32 -1.70 -1.82
CA LYS A 53 2.12 -1.98 -2.61
C LYS A 53 1.60 -0.69 -3.28
N TYR A 54 1.51 -0.72 -4.60
CA TYR A 54 1.01 0.40 -5.39
C TYR A 54 -0.46 0.20 -5.73
N TYR A 55 -1.21 1.29 -5.67
CA TYR A 55 -2.61 1.38 -6.09
C TYR A 55 -2.67 2.44 -7.19
N VAL A 56 -3.02 2.01 -8.40
CA VAL A 56 -2.93 2.86 -9.60
C VAL A 56 -4.24 2.82 -10.35
N TRP A 57 -4.62 3.97 -10.92
CA TRP A 57 -5.70 4.03 -11.89
C TRP A 57 -5.42 3.16 -13.12
N ARG A 58 -6.48 2.57 -13.66
CA ARG A 58 -6.36 1.61 -14.75
C ARG A 58 -5.73 2.25 -15.99
N GLU A 59 -6.06 3.51 -16.25
CA GLU A 59 -5.62 4.31 -17.39
C GLU A 59 -4.11 4.60 -17.32
N ASP A 60 -3.56 4.75 -16.12
CA ASP A 60 -2.15 5.09 -15.88
C ASP A 60 -1.24 3.87 -15.67
N SER A 61 -1.84 2.68 -15.56
CA SER A 61 -1.14 1.42 -15.22
C SER A 61 0.09 1.14 -16.10
N SER A 62 0.02 1.45 -17.40
CA SER A 62 1.13 1.25 -18.35
C SER A 62 2.38 2.07 -18.04
N LYS A 63 2.23 3.25 -17.42
CA LYS A 63 3.33 4.16 -17.08
C LYS A 63 3.79 4.00 -15.64
N ALA A 64 2.95 3.42 -14.77
CA ALA A 64 3.19 3.34 -13.34
C ALA A 64 4.51 2.65 -12.97
N VAL A 65 4.86 1.55 -13.64
CA VAL A 65 6.11 0.82 -13.38
C VAL A 65 7.34 1.70 -13.62
N LEU A 66 7.31 2.56 -14.65
CA LEU A 66 8.39 3.50 -14.91
C LEU A 66 8.39 4.64 -13.89
N ALA A 67 7.21 5.17 -13.55
CA ALA A 67 7.06 6.27 -12.61
C ALA A 67 7.55 5.91 -11.19
N PHE A 68 7.34 4.67 -10.75
CA PHE A 68 7.71 4.20 -9.41
C PHE A 68 9.05 3.45 -9.35
N ARG A 69 9.83 3.40 -10.43
CA ARG A 69 11.07 2.60 -10.53
C ARG A 69 12.06 2.83 -9.38
N ASN A 70 12.16 4.06 -8.88
CA ASN A 70 13.18 4.44 -7.89
C ASN A 70 12.67 4.32 -6.43
N VAL A 71 11.42 3.92 -6.20
CA VAL A 71 10.83 3.91 -4.86
C VAL A 71 11.54 2.93 -3.92
N VAL A 72 11.96 1.77 -4.42
CA VAL A 72 12.72 0.79 -3.63
C VAL A 72 14.07 1.35 -3.22
N ASP A 73 14.76 2.06 -4.13
CA ASP A 73 16.07 2.64 -3.87
C ASP A 73 16.03 3.78 -2.85
N MET A 74 14.89 4.47 -2.70
CA MET A 74 14.70 5.51 -1.67
C MET A 74 14.64 4.94 -0.23
N MET A 75 14.47 3.62 -0.08
CA MET A 75 14.40 2.95 1.22
C MET A 75 15.76 2.42 1.70
N THR A 76 16.81 2.48 0.85
CA THR A 76 18.20 2.10 1.18
C THR A 76 18.99 3.30 1.68
#